data_AF-A0A239KU88-F1
#
_entry.id   AF-A0A239KU88-F1
#
_cell.length_a   1.000
_cell.length_b   1.000
_cell.length_c   1.000
_cell.angle_alpha   90.00
_cell.angle_beta   90.00
_cell.angle_gamma   90.00
#
_symmetry.space_group_name_H-M   'P 1'
#
loop_
_entity.id
_entity.type
_entity.pdbx_description
1 polymer ?
#
loop_
_entity_poly.entity_id
_entity_poly.type
_entity_poly.pdbx_seq_one_letter_code
_entity_poly.pdbx_strand_id
1 'polypeptide(L)'
;MSRKPSFANLRGAAVAPAAIPAAEPAAPAGAGEGSPPRPASREGRKQIAGFFTPDMSLAMHMLARRQNRSLQALMAEAFNDVLRKYGESPVGE
;
A
#
# COMPACT_ATOMS: atom_id res chain seq x y z
N MET A 1 -17.86 -28.51 -19.77
CA MET A 1 -18.59 -27.31 -19.27
C MET A 1 -18.04 -26.96 -17.90
N SER A 2 -17.25 -25.89 -17.79
CA SER A 2 -16.54 -25.51 -16.55
C SER A 2 -17.50 -24.84 -15.56
N ARG A 3 -17.65 -25.41 -14.37
CA ARG A 3 -18.47 -24.85 -13.29
C ARG A 3 -17.66 -23.77 -12.57
N LYS A 4 -17.90 -22.51 -12.92
CA LYS A 4 -17.32 -21.34 -12.24
C LYS A 4 -17.71 -21.36 -10.76
N PRO A 5 -16.76 -21.28 -9.80
CA PRO A 5 -17.12 -21.23 -8.38
C PRO A 5 -17.84 -19.92 -8.09
N SER A 6 -19.08 -20.05 -7.61
CA SER A 6 -19.94 -18.94 -7.21
C SER A 6 -19.49 -18.36 -5.87
N PHE A 7 -19.60 -17.04 -5.73
CA PHE A 7 -19.32 -16.27 -4.51
C PHE A 7 -20.20 -16.67 -3.30
N ALA A 8 -21.23 -17.50 -3.51
CA ALA A 8 -22.05 -18.05 -2.44
C ALA A 8 -21.25 -18.83 -1.37
N ASN A 9 -20.07 -19.36 -1.71
CA ASN A 9 -19.24 -20.14 -0.78
C ASN A 9 -18.41 -19.30 0.21
N LEU A 10 -18.43 -17.95 0.13
CA LEU A 10 -17.63 -17.09 1.02
C LEU A 10 -18.20 -16.96 2.44
N ARG A 11 -19.47 -17.30 2.66
CA ARG A 11 -20.13 -17.11 3.97
C ARG A 11 -19.76 -18.19 5.00
N GLY A 12 -19.16 -19.29 4.57
CA GLY A 12 -18.90 -20.48 5.42
C GLY A 12 -17.43 -20.75 5.73
N ALA A 13 -16.49 -19.94 5.23
CA ALA A 13 -15.08 -20.09 5.61
C ALA A 13 -14.88 -19.57 7.04
N ALA A 14 -15.18 -20.42 8.02
CA ALA A 14 -14.74 -20.23 9.38
C ALA A 14 -13.21 -20.16 9.37
N VAL A 15 -12.67 -18.98 9.66
CA VAL A 15 -11.25 -18.78 9.88
C VAL A 15 -10.89 -19.52 11.16
N ALA A 16 -10.31 -20.73 11.02
CA ALA A 16 -9.60 -21.36 12.13
C ALA A 16 -8.49 -20.40 12.58
N PRO A 17 -8.26 -20.21 13.90
CA PRO A 17 -7.21 -19.33 14.37
C PRO A 17 -5.86 -19.93 13.96
N ALA A 18 -5.28 -19.39 12.89
CA ALA A 18 -3.89 -19.63 12.54
C ALA A 18 -3.04 -19.07 13.69
N ALA A 19 -2.25 -19.94 14.31
CA ALA A 19 -1.28 -19.58 15.32
C ALA A 19 -0.42 -18.42 14.83
N ILE A 20 -0.28 -17.38 15.65
CA ILE A 20 0.57 -16.21 15.37
C ILE A 20 2.02 -16.71 15.39
N PRO A 21 2.77 -16.71 14.26
CA PRO A 21 4.20 -16.92 14.34
C PRO A 21 4.84 -15.66 14.94
N ALA A 22 5.66 -15.87 15.97
CA ALA A 22 6.44 -14.82 16.62
C ALA A 22 7.23 -14.03 15.57
N ALA A 23 7.21 -12.70 15.67
CA ALA A 23 7.90 -11.79 14.77
C ALA A 23 9.42 -11.97 14.90
N GLU A 24 10.01 -12.72 13.97
CA GLU A 24 11.44 -12.73 13.70
C GLU A 24 11.79 -11.50 12.83
N PRO A 25 12.93 -10.82 13.07
CA PRO A 25 13.26 -9.60 12.36
C PRO A 25 13.40 -9.85 10.85
N ALA A 26 12.71 -9.03 10.05
CA ALA A 26 12.72 -9.12 8.59
C ALA A 26 14.14 -8.91 8.03
N ALA A 27 14.81 -10.01 7.72
CA ALA A 27 15.97 -10.02 6.82
C ALA A 27 15.52 -9.56 5.41
N PRO A 28 16.38 -8.87 4.64
CA PRO A 28 16.04 -8.40 3.31
C PRO A 28 15.77 -9.61 2.42
N ALA A 29 14.52 -9.77 1.99
CA ALA A 29 14.13 -10.81 1.04
C ALA A 29 14.91 -10.59 -0.27
N GLY A 30 15.90 -11.45 -0.50
CA GLY A 30 16.61 -11.56 -1.76
C GLY A 30 15.63 -11.78 -2.91
N ALA A 31 15.93 -11.17 -4.05
CA ALA A 31 15.16 -11.32 -5.28
C ALA A 31 15.13 -12.80 -5.69
N GLY A 32 14.05 -13.50 -5.35
CA GLY A 32 13.77 -14.84 -5.82
C GLY A 32 13.38 -14.82 -7.30
N GLU A 33 14.12 -15.59 -8.09
CA GLU A 33 13.80 -15.95 -9.47
C GLU A 33 12.38 -16.54 -9.51
N GLY A 34 11.41 -15.77 -10.01
CA GLY A 34 9.99 -16.15 -10.00
C GLY A 34 9.03 -15.04 -9.59
N SER A 35 9.49 -13.82 -9.31
CA SER A 35 8.56 -12.69 -9.13
C SER A 35 7.78 -12.42 -10.42
N PRO A 36 6.44 -12.31 -10.36
CA PRO A 36 5.64 -11.94 -11.52
C PRO A 36 6.11 -10.59 -12.08
N PRO A 37 5.94 -10.35 -13.40
CA PRO A 37 6.38 -9.12 -14.02
C PRO A 37 5.83 -7.91 -13.25
N ARG A 38 6.72 -6.99 -12.92
CA ARG A 38 6.36 -5.78 -12.17
C ARG A 38 5.30 -5.03 -12.97
N PRO A 39 4.18 -4.61 -12.36
CA PRO A 39 3.16 -3.84 -13.06
C PRO A 39 3.76 -2.58 -13.70
N ALA A 40 3.38 -2.27 -14.93
CA ALA A 40 3.85 -1.08 -15.66
C ALA A 40 3.69 0.22 -14.84
N SER A 41 2.64 0.33 -14.03
CA SER A 41 2.42 1.47 -13.13
C SER A 41 3.50 1.67 -12.05
N ARG A 42 4.41 0.72 -11.87
CA ARG A 42 5.54 0.76 -10.92
C ARG A 42 6.91 0.88 -11.61
N GLU A 43 6.94 0.98 -12.93
CA GLU A 43 8.16 1.29 -13.68
C GLU A 43 8.58 2.74 -13.41
N GLY A 44 9.87 2.98 -13.17
CA GLY A 44 10.40 4.29 -12.81
C GLY A 44 9.99 4.83 -11.43
N ARG A 45 9.18 4.09 -10.65
CA ARG A 45 8.65 4.54 -9.34
C ARG A 45 9.19 3.70 -8.18
N LYS A 46 9.62 4.40 -7.13
CA LYS A 46 10.07 3.80 -5.85
C LYS A 46 8.94 3.85 -4.83
N GLN A 47 8.71 2.75 -4.13
CA GLN A 47 7.75 2.71 -3.02
C GLN A 47 8.34 3.43 -1.80
N ILE A 48 7.55 4.32 -1.20
CA ILE A 48 7.83 4.96 0.08
C ILE A 48 6.76 4.46 1.06
N ALA A 49 7.19 3.88 2.17
CA ALA A 49 6.30 3.33 3.20
C ALA A 49 6.81 3.69 4.59
N GLY A 50 5.89 3.89 5.53
CA GLY A 50 6.17 4.15 6.94
C GLY A 50 5.02 3.65 7.81
N PHE A 51 5.31 3.39 9.09
CA PHE A 51 4.30 3.00 10.06
C PHE A 51 3.68 4.26 10.69
N PHE A 52 2.35 4.36 10.63
CA PHE A 52 1.57 5.45 11.20
C PHE A 52 0.45 4.90 12.08
N THR A 53 -0.12 5.74 12.94
CA THR A 53 -1.27 5.33 13.76
C THR A 53 -2.49 5.02 12.86
N PRO A 54 -3.37 4.09 13.29
CA PRO A 54 -4.60 3.80 12.56
C PRO A 54 -5.45 5.04 12.31
N ASP A 55 -5.55 5.93 13.30
CA ASP A 55 -6.33 7.17 13.21
C ASP A 55 -5.77 8.12 12.15
N MET A 56 -4.44 8.24 12.06
CA MET A 56 -3.80 9.07 11.04
C MET A 56 -4.05 8.52 9.64
N SER A 57 -3.91 7.19 9.47
CA SER A 57 -4.21 6.52 8.20
C SER A 57 -5.66 6.78 7.76
N LEU A 58 -6.61 6.62 8.69
CA LEU A 58 -8.03 6.89 8.45
C LEU A 58 -8.27 8.33 8.03
N ALA A 59 -7.71 9.30 8.77
CA ALA A 59 -7.87 10.73 8.49
C ALA A 59 -7.33 11.10 7.10
N MET A 60 -6.15 10.60 6.73
CA MET A 60 -5.55 10.86 5.42
C MET A 60 -6.38 10.27 4.28
N HIS A 61 -6.87 9.04 4.44
CA HIS A 61 -7.77 8.43 3.46
C HIS A 61 -9.08 9.20 3.30
N MET A 62 -9.71 9.62 4.40
CA MET A 62 -10.95 10.39 4.35
C MET A 62 -10.75 11.77 3.70
N LEU A 63 -9.61 12.43 3.99
CA LEU A 63 -9.26 13.69 3.36
C LEU A 63 -9.10 13.55 1.84
N ALA A 64 -8.39 12.53 1.38
CA ALA A 64 -8.22 12.26 -0.04
C ALA A 64 -9.56 12.00 -0.74
N ARG A 65 -10.46 11.23 -0.10
CA ARG A 65 -11.81 10.97 -0.61
C ARG A 65 -12.66 12.22 -0.71
N ARG A 66 -12.65 13.08 0.31
CA ARG A 66 -13.39 14.35 0.32
C ARG A 66 -12.95 15.28 -0.81
N GLN A 67 -11.68 15.22 -1.20
CA GLN A 67 -11.12 15.99 -2.30
C GLN A 67 -11.22 15.27 -3.67
N ASN A 68 -11.83 14.09 -3.71
CA ASN A 68 -11.92 13.24 -4.91
C ASN A 68 -10.54 12.94 -5.54
N ARG A 69 -9.51 12.77 -4.70
CA ARG A 69 -8.12 12.50 -5.10
C ARG A 69 -7.64 11.14 -4.59
N SER A 70 -6.59 10.62 -5.20
CA SER A 70 -5.90 9.44 -4.68
C SER A 70 -5.08 9.82 -3.44
N LEU A 71 -4.89 8.87 -2.51
CA LEU A 71 -3.99 9.08 -1.38
C LEU A 71 -2.55 9.37 -1.85
N GLN A 72 -2.10 8.72 -2.92
CA GLN A 72 -0.79 8.96 -3.50
C GLN A 72 -0.62 10.42 -3.95
N ALA A 73 -1.61 11.00 -4.62
CA ALA A 73 -1.56 12.41 -5.05
C ALA A 73 -1.54 13.38 -3.87
N LEU A 74 -2.25 13.06 -2.78
CA LEU A 74 -2.24 13.86 -1.55
C LEU A 74 -0.89 13.75 -0.82
N MET A 75 -0.30 12.55 -0.78
CA MET A 75 1.02 12.33 -0.18
C MET A 75 2.14 13.01 -1.00
N ALA A 76 2.06 12.97 -2.33
CA ALA A 76 3.01 13.65 -3.21
C ALA A 76 3.02 15.17 -2.98
N GLU A 77 1.84 15.78 -2.81
CA GLU A 77 1.69 17.18 -2.42
C GLU A 77 2.33 17.46 -1.06
N ALA A 78 2.00 16.66 -0.05
CA ALA A 78 2.59 16.80 1.29
C ALA A 78 4.12 16.67 1.28
N PHE A 79 4.69 15.75 0.48
CA PHE A 79 6.14 15.61 0.34
C PHE A 79 6.76 16.83 -0.35
N ASN A 80 6.12 17.36 -1.40
CA ASN A 80 6.57 18.58 -2.06
C ASN A 80 6.57 19.78 -1.11
N ASP A 81 5.57 19.90 -0.24
CA ASP A 81 5.50 20.98 0.75
C ASP A 81 6.60 20.86 1.80
N VAL A 82 6.95 19.63 2.21
CA VAL A 82 8.11 19.39 3.07
C VAL A 82 9.41 19.77 2.36
N LEU A 83 9.62 19.37 1.11
CA LEU A 83 10.82 19.73 0.35
C LEU A 83 10.97 21.24 0.21
N ARG A 84 9.89 21.94 -0.17
CA ARG A 84 9.86 23.40 -0.27
C ARG A 84 10.21 24.06 1.06
N LYS A 85 9.69 23.55 2.18
CA LYS A 85 9.99 24.06 3.53
C LYS A 85 11.49 24.01 3.84
N TYR A 86 12.22 23.05 3.29
CA TYR A 86 13.67 22.92 3.48
C TYR A 86 14.50 23.52 2.33
N GLY A 87 13.89 24.23 1.39
CA GLY A 87 14.58 24.86 0.26
C GLY A 87 14.94 23.90 -0.88
N GLU A 88 14.41 22.68 -0.85
CA GLU A 88 14.60 21.68 -1.89
C GLU A 88 13.56 21.84 -3.01
N SER A 89 13.95 21.46 -4.23
CA SER A 89 13.03 21.46 -5.37
C SER A 89 11.95 20.38 -5.19
N PRO A 90 10.67 20.68 -5.47
CA PRO A 90 9.61 19.67 -5.43
C PRO A 90 9.82 18.64 -6.55
N VAL A 91 9.74 17.34 -6.21
CA VAL A 91 9.98 16.22 -7.14
C VAL A 91 8.87 15.16 -7.13
N GLY A 92 7.86 15.31 -6.27
CA GLY A 92 6.75 14.39 -6.18
C GLY A 92 5.75 14.60 -7.31
N GLU A 93 5.52 13.56 -8.12
CA GLU A 93 4.40 13.42 -9.08
C GLU A 93 3.35 12.40 -8.63
#